data_AF-A0A935IUM3-F1
#
_entry.id   AF-A0A935IUM3-F1
#
_cell.length_a   1.000
_cell.length_b   1.000
_cell.length_c   1.000
_cell.angle_alpha   90.00
_cell.angle_beta   90.00
_cell.angle_gamma   90.00
#
_symmetry.space_group_name_H-M   'P 1'
#
loop_
_entity.id
_entity.type
_entity.pdbx_description
1 polymer ?
#
loop_
_entity_poly.entity_id
_entity_poly.type
_entity_poly.pdbx_seq_one_letter_code
_entity_poly.pdbx_strand_id
1 'polypeptide(L)'
;MSMLGMTFLNEIVNHMGITTPAAILSELRDRVKDTLKQTGSEGESQDGMDMALISVDSNTLQLEFCGANNPLWIYRLENGNTELIEIDPDKRPVGYFRGLGIPFTNKEFQLKKGDRIYLFTDGFADQFGGPKGKKFKYKQLQGLLAVIAEEPMTQQFKILSETFDAWKGSLEQVDDVCVIGLKV
;
A
#
# COMPACT_ATOMS: atom_id res chain seq x y z
N MET A 1 0.83 -15.85 -1.21
CA MET A 1 2.01 -15.20 -1.82
C MET A 1 2.96 -14.54 -0.82
N SER A 2 2.55 -14.31 0.44
CA SER A 2 3.28 -13.49 1.41
C SER A 2 4.67 -14.02 1.81
N MET A 3 4.84 -15.33 2.02
CA MET A 3 6.15 -15.90 2.38
C MET A 3 7.21 -15.77 1.27
N LEU A 4 6.79 -15.97 0.01
CA LEU A 4 7.67 -15.86 -1.15
C LEU A 4 8.09 -14.39 -1.36
N GLY A 5 7.12 -13.47 -1.28
CA GLY A 5 7.36 -12.03 -1.38
C GLY A 5 8.34 -11.54 -0.32
N MET A 6 8.16 -11.92 0.95
CA MET A 6 9.06 -11.52 2.04
C MET A 6 10.48 -12.04 1.86
N THR A 7 10.64 -13.28 1.40
CA THR A 7 11.97 -13.87 1.14
C THR A 7 12.71 -13.08 0.07
N PHE A 8 12.03 -12.81 -1.05
CA PHE A 8 12.63 -12.05 -2.16
C PHE A 8 12.90 -10.61 -1.79
N LEU A 9 11.98 -9.92 -1.10
CA LEU A 9 12.21 -8.56 -0.62
C LEU A 9 13.46 -8.48 0.27
N ASN A 10 13.62 -9.43 1.20
CA ASN A 10 14.80 -9.48 2.05
C ASN A 10 16.09 -9.68 1.25
N GLU A 11 16.08 -10.55 0.23
CA GLU A 11 17.24 -10.74 -0.64
C GLU A 11 17.56 -9.49 -1.47
N ILE A 12 16.56 -8.90 -2.11
CA ILE A 12 16.70 -7.73 -2.98
C ILE A 12 17.25 -6.54 -2.18
N VAL A 13 16.68 -6.27 -1.00
CA VAL A 13 17.06 -5.09 -0.21
C VAL A 13 18.36 -5.34 0.57
N ASN A 14 18.43 -6.42 1.35
CA ASN A 14 19.53 -6.61 2.30
C ASN A 14 20.77 -7.29 1.69
N HIS A 15 20.61 -8.10 0.64
CA HIS A 15 21.74 -8.81 0.01
C HIS A 15 22.19 -8.14 -1.28
N MET A 16 21.27 -7.67 -2.13
CA MET A 16 21.63 -6.97 -3.37
C MET A 16 21.82 -5.45 -3.18
N GLY A 17 21.33 -4.88 -2.07
CA GLY A 17 21.46 -3.46 -1.77
C GLY A 17 20.57 -2.55 -2.62
N ILE A 18 19.52 -3.09 -3.25
CA ILE A 18 18.60 -2.31 -4.08
C ILE A 18 17.58 -1.63 -3.16
N THR A 19 17.57 -0.30 -3.16
CA THR A 19 16.69 0.52 -2.29
C THR A 19 15.66 1.34 -3.05
N THR A 20 15.79 1.48 -4.37
CA THR A 20 14.82 2.21 -5.21
C THR A 20 13.54 1.39 -5.38
N PRO A 21 12.36 1.91 -5.00
CA PRO A 21 11.12 1.15 -5.00
C PRO A 21 10.73 0.50 -6.32
N ALA A 22 10.85 1.23 -7.44
CA ALA A 22 10.53 0.67 -8.75
C ALA A 22 11.47 -0.47 -9.16
N ALA A 23 12.74 -0.40 -8.78
CA ALA A 23 13.72 -1.46 -9.04
C ALA A 23 13.42 -2.70 -8.19
N ILE A 24 13.06 -2.50 -6.91
CA ILE A 24 12.63 -3.58 -6.01
C ILE A 24 11.41 -4.32 -6.60
N LEU A 25 10.36 -3.59 -6.98
CA LEU A 25 9.15 -4.23 -7.53
C LEU A 25 9.39 -4.92 -8.87
N SER A 26 10.30 -4.39 -9.70
CA SER A 26 10.66 -5.02 -10.98
C SER A 26 11.39 -6.34 -10.77
N GLU A 27 12.41 -6.36 -9.91
CA GLU A 27 13.15 -7.58 -9.56
C GLU A 27 12.24 -8.61 -8.86
N LEU A 28 11.37 -8.13 -7.96
CA LEU A 28 10.39 -8.99 -7.30
C LEU A 28 9.42 -9.63 -8.30
N ARG A 29 8.93 -8.86 -9.27
CA ARG A 29 8.05 -9.37 -10.33
C ARG A 29 8.73 -10.47 -11.13
N ASP A 30 9.98 -10.29 -11.52
CA ASP A 30 10.69 -11.28 -12.34
C ASP A 30 10.93 -12.57 -11.55
N ARG A 31 11.36 -12.47 -10.29
CA ARG A 31 11.50 -13.65 -9.40
C ARG A 31 10.18 -14.38 -9.16
N VAL A 32 9.07 -13.66 -9.00
CA VAL A 32 7.73 -14.26 -8.86
C VAL A 32 7.33 -14.99 -10.12
N LYS A 33 7.48 -14.37 -11.30
CA LYS A 33 7.16 -15.01 -12.59
C LYS A 33 7.98 -16.27 -12.82
N ASP A 34 9.28 -16.23 -12.52
CA ASP A 34 10.18 -17.36 -12.69
C ASP A 34 9.82 -18.52 -11.75
N THR A 35 9.53 -18.20 -10.49
CA THR A 35 9.17 -19.21 -9.48
C THR A 35 7.84 -19.88 -9.79
N LEU A 36 6.84 -19.10 -10.23
CA LEU A 36 5.50 -19.59 -10.58
C LEU A 36 5.40 -20.10 -12.01
N LYS A 37 6.50 -20.05 -12.78
CA LYS A 37 6.58 -20.47 -14.19
C LYS A 37 5.49 -19.85 -15.06
N GLN A 38 5.22 -18.56 -14.87
CA GLN A 38 4.18 -17.85 -15.60
C GLN A 38 4.72 -17.43 -16.98
N THR A 39 4.35 -18.20 -18.01
CA THR A 39 4.77 -17.97 -19.40
C THR A 39 3.76 -17.13 -20.19
N GLY A 40 2.54 -16.97 -19.67
CA GLY A 40 1.45 -16.26 -20.33
C GLY A 40 0.58 -17.16 -21.22
N SER A 41 0.73 -18.48 -21.09
CA SER A 41 -0.05 -19.47 -21.85
C SER A 41 -1.51 -19.51 -21.39
N GLU A 42 -2.43 -19.86 -22.30
CA GLU A 42 -3.85 -19.99 -21.96
C GLU A 42 -4.06 -21.08 -20.89
N GLY A 43 -4.70 -20.71 -19.77
CA GLY A 43 -4.97 -21.61 -18.65
C GLY A 43 -3.95 -21.55 -17.49
N GLU A 44 -2.88 -20.76 -17.59
CA GLU A 44 -1.95 -20.53 -16.48
C GLU A 44 -2.54 -19.63 -15.39
N SER A 45 -2.10 -19.84 -14.14
CA SER A 45 -2.48 -18.96 -13.04
C SER A 45 -1.83 -17.58 -13.20
N GLN A 46 -2.65 -16.53 -13.13
CA GLN A 46 -2.20 -15.13 -13.15
C GLN A 46 -1.96 -14.63 -11.73
N ASP A 47 -1.33 -15.47 -10.90
CA ASP A 47 -1.02 -15.16 -9.52
C ASP A 47 -0.04 -13.98 -9.47
N GLY A 48 -0.39 -12.95 -8.71
CA GLY A 48 0.44 -11.78 -8.50
C GLY A 48 0.00 -11.06 -7.24
N MET A 49 0.86 -10.20 -6.71
CA MET A 49 0.58 -9.47 -5.48
C MET A 49 0.47 -7.98 -5.72
N ASP A 50 -0.40 -7.34 -4.96
CA ASP A 50 -0.47 -5.89 -4.86
C ASP A 50 0.48 -5.42 -3.76
N MET A 51 1.11 -4.26 -3.96
CA MET A 51 2.15 -3.77 -3.08
C MET A 51 2.26 -2.26 -3.18
N ALA A 52 2.47 -1.59 -2.06
CA ALA A 52 2.84 -0.19 -2.02
C ALA A 52 4.17 -0.09 -1.25
N LEU A 53 5.19 0.46 -1.89
CA LEU A 53 6.56 0.48 -1.35
C LEU A 53 7.11 1.91 -1.40
N ILE A 54 7.68 2.34 -0.28
CA ILE A 54 8.34 3.64 -0.14
C ILE A 54 9.78 3.46 0.30
N SER A 55 10.64 4.36 -0.13
CA SER A 55 11.97 4.59 0.42
C SER A 55 12.05 6.05 0.84
N VAL A 56 12.53 6.32 2.05
CA VAL A 56 12.59 7.69 2.60
C VAL A 56 13.99 7.97 3.07
N ASP A 57 14.62 8.99 2.51
CA ASP A 57 15.87 9.53 3.03
C ASP A 57 15.56 10.36 4.28
N SER A 58 16.04 9.91 5.44
CA SER A 58 15.75 10.54 6.73
C SER A 58 16.41 11.92 6.92
N ASN A 59 17.40 12.27 6.11
CA ASN A 59 18.13 13.54 6.23
C ASN A 59 17.49 14.62 5.35
N THR A 60 17.07 14.25 4.14
CA THR A 60 16.49 15.16 3.14
C THR A 60 14.97 15.13 3.11
N LEU A 61 14.36 14.10 3.70
CA LEU A 61 12.93 13.81 3.61
C LEU A 61 12.44 13.63 2.17
N GLN A 62 13.34 13.26 1.26
CA GLN A 62 12.97 12.83 -0.08
C GLN A 62 12.34 11.43 0.01
N LEU A 63 11.10 11.32 -0.46
CA LEU A 63 10.37 10.05 -0.55
C LEU A 63 10.36 9.59 -2.00
N GLU A 64 10.74 8.33 -2.20
CA GLU A 64 10.50 7.58 -3.42
C GLU A 64 9.35 6.61 -3.17
N PHE A 65 8.46 6.46 -4.14
CA PHE A 65 7.31 5.57 -4.08
C PHE A 65 7.19 4.76 -5.38
N CYS A 66 6.83 3.50 -5.22
CA CYS A 66 6.28 2.71 -6.30
C CYS A 66 5.14 1.83 -5.78
N GLY A 67 4.02 1.83 -6.49
CA GLY A 67 2.83 1.06 -6.17
C GLY A 67 2.42 0.12 -7.29
N ALA A 68 2.14 -1.12 -6.95
CA ALA A 68 1.41 -2.11 -7.74
C ALA A 68 -0.03 -2.15 -7.21
N ASN A 69 -0.97 -1.55 -7.96
CA ASN A 69 -2.40 -1.39 -7.67
C ASN A 69 -2.79 -0.60 -6.40
N ASN A 70 -1.91 -0.47 -5.40
CA ASN A 70 -2.20 0.25 -4.15
C ASN A 70 -1.56 1.65 -4.12
N PRO A 71 -2.35 2.73 -3.92
CA PRO A 71 -1.85 4.11 -3.88
C PRO A 71 -1.08 4.39 -2.58
N LEU A 72 -0.34 5.50 -2.58
CA LEU A 72 0.18 6.12 -1.36
C LEU A 72 -0.71 7.31 -0.99
N TRP A 73 -1.12 7.39 0.27
CA TRP A 73 -1.82 8.56 0.79
C TRP A 73 -0.95 9.33 1.78
N ILE A 74 -0.90 10.65 1.59
CA ILE A 74 -0.19 11.57 2.47
C ILE A 74 -1.17 12.62 2.95
N TYR A 75 -1.25 12.78 4.27
CA TYR A 75 -2.04 13.83 4.91
C TYR A 75 -1.12 14.92 5.44
N ARG A 76 -1.32 16.13 4.93
CA ARG A 76 -0.56 17.32 5.29
C ARG A 76 -1.47 18.30 6.01
N LEU A 77 -1.02 18.76 7.18
CA LEU A 77 -1.76 19.71 8.01
C LEU A 77 -1.11 21.08 7.83
N GLU A 78 -1.77 21.97 7.12
CA GLU A 78 -1.30 23.34 6.88
C GLU A 78 -2.43 24.34 7.07
N ASN A 79 -2.15 25.45 7.77
CA ASN A 79 -3.08 26.55 7.99
C ASN A 79 -4.44 26.13 8.59
N GLY A 80 -4.44 25.10 9.44
CA GLY A 80 -5.65 24.55 10.06
C GLY A 80 -6.51 23.68 9.13
N ASN A 81 -6.00 23.33 7.95
CA ASN A 81 -6.64 22.41 7.01
C ASN A 81 -5.84 21.12 6.86
N THR A 82 -6.55 20.02 6.66
CA THR A 82 -5.99 18.71 6.33
C THR A 82 -6.12 18.48 4.83
N GLU A 83 -5.00 18.49 4.11
CA GLU A 83 -4.92 18.19 2.67
C GLU A 83 -4.56 16.71 2.47
N LEU A 84 -5.30 16.03 1.59
CA LEU A 84 -4.95 14.70 1.11
C LEU A 84 -4.18 14.82 -0.21
N ILE A 85 -2.97 14.27 -0.22
CA ILE A 85 -2.14 14.11 -1.40
C ILE A 85 -2.09 12.61 -1.71
N GLU A 86 -2.59 12.23 -2.87
CA GLU A 86 -2.60 10.85 -3.34
C GLU A 86 -1.57 10.68 -4.46
N ILE A 87 -0.68 9.70 -4.30
CA ILE A 87 0.25 9.30 -5.37
C ILE A 87 -0.26 7.99 -5.97
N ASP A 88 -0.76 8.08 -7.20
CA ASP A 88 -1.32 6.93 -7.92
C ASP A 88 -0.32 5.77 -8.04
N PRO A 89 -0.77 4.51 -8.01
CA PRO A 89 0.06 3.37 -8.34
C PRO A 89 0.14 3.15 -9.85
N ASP A 90 1.01 2.24 -10.25
CA ASP A 90 0.86 1.57 -11.52
C ASP A 90 -0.26 0.52 -11.42
N LYS A 91 -1.22 0.55 -12.36
CA LYS A 91 -2.38 -0.36 -12.38
C LYS A 91 -2.03 -1.74 -12.93
N ARG A 92 -1.16 -2.45 -12.20
CA ARG A 92 -0.66 -3.78 -12.52
C ARG A 92 -0.09 -4.44 -11.26
N PRO A 93 -0.21 -5.77 -11.14
CA PRO A 93 0.34 -6.50 -10.01
C PRO A 93 1.86 -6.71 -10.13
N VAL A 94 2.45 -7.18 -9.04
CA VAL A 94 3.76 -7.84 -9.01
C VAL A 94 3.56 -9.31 -9.37
N GLY A 95 3.68 -9.62 -10.64
CA GLY A 95 3.48 -10.95 -11.23
C GLY A 95 3.30 -10.83 -12.74
N TYR A 96 2.77 -11.87 -13.38
CA TYR A 96 2.42 -11.81 -14.79
C TYR A 96 1.28 -10.80 -15.05
N PHE A 97 1.45 -9.95 -16.07
CA PHE A 97 0.43 -9.01 -16.53
C PHE A 97 0.39 -9.02 -18.05
N ARG A 98 -0.81 -9.02 -18.64
CA ARG A 98 -1.01 -8.97 -20.09
C ARG A 98 -0.54 -7.61 -20.62
N GLY A 99 0.67 -7.57 -21.16
CA GLY A 99 1.38 -6.35 -21.57
C GLY A 99 2.85 -6.50 -21.21
N LEU A 100 3.64 -7.07 -22.14
CA LEU A 100 5.05 -7.38 -21.97
C LEU A 100 5.86 -6.16 -21.51
N GLY A 101 6.65 -6.33 -20.44
CA GLY A 101 7.83 -5.51 -20.16
C GLY A 101 7.60 -4.06 -19.73
N ILE A 102 6.39 -3.68 -19.29
CA ILE A 102 6.18 -2.30 -18.83
C ILE A 102 6.84 -2.12 -17.45
N PRO A 103 7.89 -1.28 -17.34
CA PRO A 103 8.62 -1.11 -16.10
C PRO A 103 7.78 -0.36 -15.08
N PHE A 104 7.97 -0.69 -13.81
CA PHE A 104 7.40 0.07 -12.70
C PHE A 104 7.92 1.52 -12.70
N THR A 105 7.06 2.46 -12.34
CA THR A 105 7.38 3.89 -12.31
C THR A 105 7.83 4.29 -10.92
N ASN A 106 9.03 4.84 -10.79
CA ASN A 106 9.47 5.45 -9.53
C ASN A 106 8.92 6.87 -9.46
N LYS A 107 8.20 7.20 -8.38
CA LYS A 107 7.62 8.52 -8.16
C LYS A 107 8.31 9.17 -6.98
N GLU A 108 8.79 10.39 -7.19
CA GLU A 108 9.47 11.16 -6.15
C GLU A 108 8.54 12.21 -5.55
N PHE A 109 8.67 12.44 -4.24
CA PHE A 109 7.89 13.41 -3.50
C PHE A 109 8.71 13.99 -2.35
N GLN A 110 8.76 15.31 -2.24
CA GLN A 110 9.41 15.99 -1.12
C GLN A 110 8.44 16.06 0.08
N LEU A 111 8.75 15.31 1.13
CA LEU A 111 7.99 15.36 2.38
C LEU A 111 8.29 16.64 3.16
N LYS A 112 7.33 17.03 4.01
CA LYS A 112 7.47 18.06 5.03
C LYS A 112 7.37 17.42 6.41
N LYS A 113 8.06 18.01 7.39
CA LYS A 113 7.95 17.60 8.79
C LYS A 113 6.49 17.66 9.24
N GLY A 114 6.01 16.59 9.86
CA GLY A 114 4.62 16.45 10.28
C GLY A 114 3.70 15.82 9.24
N ASP A 115 4.14 15.52 8.02
CA ASP A 115 3.33 14.73 7.08
C ASP A 115 3.00 13.35 7.68
N ARG A 116 1.77 12.86 7.45
CA ARG A 116 1.39 11.48 7.77
C ARG A 116 1.28 10.68 6.49
N ILE A 117 1.97 9.56 6.43
CA ILE A 117 2.03 8.66 5.28
C ILE A 117 1.25 7.40 5.64
N TYR A 118 0.37 6.96 4.74
CA TYR A 118 -0.38 5.72 4.90
C TYR A 118 -0.20 4.78 3.70
N LEU A 119 0.15 3.55 4.03
CA LEU A 119 0.19 2.40 3.12
C LEU A 119 -0.84 1.38 3.62
N PHE A 120 -1.57 0.73 2.73
CA PHE A 120 -2.62 -0.19 3.13
C PHE A 120 -2.89 -1.25 2.06
N THR A 121 -3.53 -2.33 2.49
CA THR A 121 -4.22 -3.29 1.62
C THR A 121 -5.68 -2.90 1.44
N ASP A 122 -6.36 -3.51 0.47
CA ASP A 122 -7.77 -3.29 0.16
C ASP A 122 -8.73 -3.83 1.24
N GLY A 123 -8.31 -4.83 2.02
CA GLY A 123 -9.15 -5.48 3.04
C GLY A 123 -9.90 -4.52 3.98
N PHE A 124 -9.31 -3.39 4.38
CA PHE A 124 -10.02 -2.39 5.19
C PHE A 124 -11.22 -1.79 4.42
N ALA A 125 -10.99 -1.36 3.18
CA ALA A 125 -12.00 -0.75 2.35
C ALA A 125 -13.05 -1.78 1.87
N ASP A 126 -12.64 -3.03 1.69
CA ASP A 126 -13.50 -4.09 1.20
C ASP A 126 -14.35 -4.78 2.26
N GLN A 127 -14.08 -4.52 3.54
CA GLN A 127 -14.86 -5.05 4.66
C GLN A 127 -16.34 -4.64 4.58
N PHE A 128 -17.22 -5.64 4.59
CA PHE A 128 -18.66 -5.47 4.70
C PHE A 128 -19.07 -5.18 6.14
N GLY A 129 -20.03 -4.27 6.31
CA GLY A 129 -20.41 -3.79 7.62
C GLY A 129 -21.48 -2.71 7.64
N GLY A 130 -21.65 -2.12 8.82
CA GLY A 130 -22.60 -1.06 9.11
C GLY A 130 -24.07 -1.50 8.99
N PRO A 131 -25.02 -0.57 9.23
CA PRO A 131 -26.44 -0.89 9.31
C PRO A 131 -27.06 -1.47 8.03
N LYS A 132 -26.37 -1.33 6.90
CA LYS A 132 -26.84 -1.76 5.57
C LYS A 132 -25.97 -2.88 4.97
N GLY A 133 -25.01 -3.44 5.72
CA GLY A 133 -24.12 -4.50 5.24
C GLY A 133 -23.38 -4.12 3.95
N LYS A 134 -22.78 -2.93 3.90
CA LYS A 134 -22.06 -2.43 2.71
C LYS A 134 -20.55 -2.46 2.95
N LYS A 135 -19.77 -2.47 1.87
CA LYS A 135 -18.32 -2.20 1.92
C LYS A 135 -18.04 -0.83 2.55
N PHE A 136 -16.96 -0.71 3.31
CA PHE A 136 -16.48 0.56 3.90
C PHE A 136 -16.07 1.57 2.80
N LYS A 137 -15.34 1.09 1.80
CA LYS A 137 -14.79 1.83 0.65
C LYS A 137 -13.72 2.86 1.03
N TYR A 138 -12.85 3.13 0.07
CA TYR A 138 -11.75 4.09 0.21
C TYR A 138 -12.19 5.50 0.60
N LYS A 139 -13.33 6.01 0.09
CA LYS A 139 -13.80 7.36 0.44
C LYS A 139 -14.09 7.52 1.93
N GLN A 140 -14.60 6.49 2.61
CA GLN A 140 -14.82 6.54 4.05
C GLN A 140 -13.49 6.46 4.81
N LEU A 141 -12.56 5.63 4.34
CA LEU A 141 -11.22 5.53 4.93
C LEU A 141 -10.45 6.86 4.80
N GLN A 142 -10.51 7.50 3.63
CA GLN A 142 -9.92 8.81 3.41
C GLN A 142 -10.50 9.86 4.36
N GLY A 143 -11.82 9.84 4.57
CA GLY A 143 -12.49 10.74 5.51
C GLY A 143 -12.06 10.48 6.96
N LEU A 144 -11.99 9.22 7.37
CA LEU A 144 -11.56 8.82 8.71
C LEU A 144 -10.12 9.27 8.98
N LEU A 145 -9.19 8.97 8.06
CA LEU A 145 -7.79 9.37 8.16
C LEU A 145 -7.62 10.88 8.22
N ALA A 146 -8.43 11.64 7.44
CA ALA A 146 -8.42 13.10 7.50
C ALA A 146 -8.82 13.64 8.87
N VAL A 147 -9.84 13.06 9.50
CA VAL A 147 -10.36 13.46 10.81
C VAL A 147 -9.34 13.16 11.91
N ILE A 148 -8.71 12.00 11.88
CA ILE A 148 -7.77 11.58 12.92
C ILE A 148 -6.32 12.04 12.67
N ALA A 149 -6.05 12.75 11.57
CA ALA A 149 -4.70 13.12 11.18
C ALA A 149 -3.97 13.89 12.28
N GLU A 150 -4.66 14.77 13.03
CA GLU A 150 -4.03 15.55 14.11
C GLU A 150 -3.63 14.71 15.33
N GLU A 151 -4.28 13.56 15.53
CA GLU A 151 -4.10 12.70 16.70
C GLU A 151 -2.71 12.05 16.73
N PRO A 152 -2.19 11.67 17.90
CA PRO A 152 -0.98 10.83 18.02
C PRO A 152 -1.14 9.51 17.25
N MET A 153 -0.07 9.00 16.62
CA MET A 153 -0.13 7.78 15.80
C MET A 153 -0.70 6.56 16.55
N THR A 154 -0.43 6.45 17.85
CA THR A 154 -0.99 5.39 18.71
C THR A 154 -2.50 5.53 18.87
N GLN A 155 -3.01 6.76 18.98
CA GLN A 155 -4.43 7.05 19.04
C GLN A 155 -5.11 6.82 17.68
N GLN A 156 -4.45 7.19 16.58
CA GLN A 156 -4.95 6.89 15.24
C GLN A 156 -5.11 5.39 15.01
N PHE A 157 -4.11 4.59 15.40
CA PHE A 157 -4.18 3.13 15.35
C PHE A 157 -5.40 2.60 16.11
N LYS A 158 -5.60 3.08 17.35
CA LYS A 158 -6.75 2.69 18.16
C LYS A 158 -8.07 3.02 17.47
N ILE A 159 -8.21 4.26 16.96
CA ILE A 159 -9.43 4.70 16.28
C ILE A 159 -9.68 3.87 15.01
N LEU A 160 -8.65 3.56 14.23
CA LEU A 160 -8.77 2.71 13.04
C LEU A 160 -9.26 1.31 13.40
N SER A 161 -8.65 0.68 14.41
CA SER A 161 -9.04 -0.66 14.88
C SER A 161 -10.49 -0.67 15.39
N GLU A 162 -10.84 0.26 16.26
CA GLU A 162 -12.19 0.37 16.82
C GLU A 162 -13.24 0.66 15.73
N THR A 163 -12.90 1.51 14.76
CA THR A 163 -13.79 1.80 13.62
C THR A 163 -13.98 0.58 12.73
N PHE A 164 -12.91 -0.19 12.48
CA PHE A 164 -12.99 -1.41 11.69
C PHE A 164 -13.87 -2.46 12.38
N ASP A 165 -13.63 -2.74 13.66
CA ASP A 165 -14.41 -3.72 14.42
C ASP A 165 -15.87 -3.30 14.57
N ALA A 166 -16.13 -2.02 14.83
CA ALA A 166 -17.49 -1.49 14.90
C ALA A 166 -18.20 -1.57 13.55
N TRP A 167 -17.49 -1.30 12.44
CA TRP A 167 -18.07 -1.42 11.10
C TRP A 167 -18.40 -2.87 10.76
N LYS A 168 -17.43 -3.78 10.90
CA LYS A 168 -17.61 -5.22 10.67
C LYS A 168 -18.75 -5.78 11.53
N GLY A 169 -18.83 -5.36 12.80
CA GLY A 169 -19.82 -5.84 13.75
C GLY A 169 -19.70 -7.36 13.92
N SER A 170 -20.81 -8.08 13.70
CA SER A 170 -20.85 -9.54 13.76
C SER A 170 -20.58 -10.22 12.41
N LEU A 171 -20.29 -9.46 11.35
CA LEU A 171 -19.97 -10.05 10.05
C LEU A 171 -18.54 -10.60 10.07
N GLU A 172 -18.29 -11.59 9.21
CA GLU A 172 -16.96 -12.14 9.05
C GLU A 172 -16.02 -11.15 8.37
N GLN A 173 -14.73 -11.27 8.70
CA GLN A 173 -13.69 -10.56 7.98
C GLN A 173 -13.51 -11.20 6.60
N VAL A 174 -13.57 -10.39 5.55
CA VAL A 174 -13.60 -10.89 4.17
C VAL A 174 -12.21 -11.06 3.55
N ASP A 175 -11.22 -10.37 4.09
CA ASP A 175 -9.84 -10.39 3.59
C ASP A 175 -8.83 -9.99 4.69
N ASP A 176 -7.55 -10.22 4.45
CA ASP A 176 -6.46 -9.74 5.31
C ASP A 176 -6.40 -8.20 5.30
N VAL A 177 -6.22 -7.62 6.49
CA VAL A 177 -6.20 -6.16 6.67
C VAL A 177 -4.85 -5.71 7.18
N CYS A 178 -4.20 -4.83 6.42
CA CYS A 178 -2.99 -4.16 6.84
C CYS A 178 -3.09 -2.66 6.56
N VAL A 179 -2.81 -1.84 7.56
CA VAL A 179 -2.66 -0.39 7.44
C VAL A 179 -1.41 0.00 8.21
N ILE A 180 -0.47 0.66 7.53
CA ILE A 180 0.77 1.18 8.09
C ILE A 180 0.67 2.70 8.04
N GLY A 181 0.83 3.34 9.20
CA GLY A 181 0.91 4.79 9.32
C GLY A 181 2.29 5.22 9.82
N LEU A 182 2.88 6.23 9.17
CA LEU A 182 4.13 6.86 9.57
C LEU A 182 3.93 8.38 9.70
N LYS A 183 4.48 8.98 10.74
CA LYS A 183 4.58 10.44 10.87
C LYS A 183 6.04 10.86 10.70
N VAL A 184 6.27 11.84 9.83
CA VAL A 184 7.58 12.44 9.53
C VAL A 184 7.98 13.46 10.60
#